data_AF-A0A379YL42-F1
#
_entry.id   AF-A0A379YL42-F1
#
_cell.length_a   1.000
_cell.length_b   1.000
_cell.length_c   1.000
_cell.angle_alpha   90.00
_cell.angle_beta   90.00
_cell.angle_gamma   90.00
#
_symmetry.space_group_name_H-M   'P 1'
#
loop_
_entity.id
_entity.type
_entity.pdbx_description
1 polymer ?
#
loop_
_entity_poly.entity_id
_entity_poly.type
_entity_poly.pdbx_seq_one_letter_code
_entity_poly.pdbx_strand_id
1 'polypeptide(L)'
;MPPLLRRRAIDALLQGLCFHYDPLANRVQRSITNLAIECGLATESKSGNLSITRATRALKFMAELGLITYQTEYDPQIGCNIPTDITFTPALFSALDVSDVAVMASAAVVSNGKISSAKSRIWSRWRWTN
;
A
#
# COMPACT_ATOMS: atom_id res chain seq x y z
N MET A 1 16.36 -7.07 -12.91
CA MET A 1 14.92 -6.84 -13.21
C MET A 1 14.08 -7.87 -12.45
N PRO A 2 13.06 -7.48 -11.66
CA PRO A 2 12.31 -8.43 -10.85
C PRO A 2 11.48 -9.41 -11.71
N PRO A 3 11.22 -10.65 -11.25
CA PRO A 3 10.40 -11.63 -11.96
C PRO A 3 8.98 -11.11 -12.22
N LEU A 4 8.32 -11.59 -13.29
CA LEU A 4 6.98 -11.11 -13.72
C LEU A 4 5.94 -11.11 -12.59
N LEU A 5 5.88 -12.18 -11.80
CA LEU A 5 4.93 -12.27 -10.68
C LEU A 5 5.21 -11.24 -9.59
N ARG A 6 6.47 -10.89 -9.37
CA ARG A 6 6.86 -9.85 -8.41
C ARG A 6 6.49 -8.47 -8.92
N ARG A 7 6.65 -8.19 -10.22
CA ARG A 7 6.18 -6.94 -10.83
C ARG A 7 4.67 -6.77 -10.67
N ARG A 8 3.88 -7.79 -11.05
CA ARG A 8 2.42 -7.74 -10.87
C ARG A 8 2.01 -7.48 -9.41
N ALA A 9 2.72 -8.08 -8.46
CA ALA A 9 2.47 -7.83 -7.04
C ALA A 9 2.85 -6.40 -6.61
N ILE A 10 3.95 -5.87 -7.12
CA ILE A 10 4.35 -4.47 -6.88
C ILE A 10 3.33 -3.51 -7.49
N ASP A 11 2.89 -3.74 -8.73
CA ASP A 11 1.92 -2.88 -9.41
C ASP A 11 0.58 -2.86 -8.66
N ALA A 12 0.09 -4.03 -8.24
CA ALA A 12 -1.14 -4.12 -7.45
C ALA A 12 -1.00 -3.45 -6.08
N LEU A 13 0.12 -3.65 -5.39
CA LEU A 13 0.37 -2.99 -4.10
C LEU A 13 0.51 -1.49 -4.24
N LEU A 14 1.24 -0.99 -5.24
CA LEU A 14 1.44 0.44 -5.44
C LEU A 14 0.08 1.13 -5.60
N GLN A 15 -0.82 0.54 -6.38
CA GLN A 15 -2.20 1.04 -6.52
C GLN A 15 -2.95 1.05 -5.19
N GLY A 16 -2.90 -0.05 -4.43
CA GLY A 16 -3.55 -0.14 -3.12
C GLY A 16 -2.97 0.85 -2.08
N LEU A 17 -1.65 1.00 -2.05
CA LEU A 17 -0.94 1.92 -1.18
C LEU A 17 -1.32 3.37 -1.51
N CYS A 18 -1.27 3.76 -2.79
CA CYS A 18 -1.66 5.11 -3.23
C CYS A 18 -3.14 5.42 -2.93
N PHE A 19 -4.02 4.42 -3.03
CA PHE A 19 -5.44 4.61 -2.72
C PHE A 19 -5.69 4.90 -1.23
N HIS A 20 -5.00 4.18 -0.35
CA HIS A 20 -5.10 4.32 1.11
C HIS A 20 -4.10 5.31 1.70
N TYR A 21 -3.29 5.97 0.87
CA TYR A 21 -2.34 6.99 1.29
C TYR A 21 -3.08 8.24 1.78
N ASP A 22 -2.69 8.68 2.97
CA ASP A 22 -3.06 9.97 3.54
C ASP A 22 -1.90 10.96 3.35
N PRO A 23 -2.06 11.95 2.44
CA PRO A 23 -1.01 12.94 2.17
C PRO A 23 -0.77 13.90 3.34
N LEU A 24 -1.71 14.04 4.29
CA LEU A 24 -1.51 14.87 5.47
C LEU A 24 -0.58 14.21 6.48
N ALA A 25 -0.81 12.92 6.75
CA ALA A 25 -0.01 12.14 7.70
C ALA A 25 1.25 11.52 7.05
N ASN A 26 1.39 11.60 5.72
CA ASN A 26 2.35 10.86 4.91
C ASN A 26 2.38 9.36 5.28
N ARG A 27 1.19 8.77 5.45
CA ARG A 27 1.03 7.39 5.95
C ARG A 27 -0.09 6.68 5.22
N VAL A 28 0.06 5.38 5.04
CA VAL A 28 -1.01 4.53 4.50
C VAL A 28 -1.93 4.09 5.63
N GLN A 29 -3.21 4.47 5.56
CA GLN A 29 -4.21 4.19 6.60
C GLN A 29 -4.85 2.80 6.46
N ARG A 30 -4.05 1.77 6.17
CA ARG A 30 -4.52 0.38 6.08
C ARG A 30 -3.49 -0.62 6.57
N SER A 31 -3.98 -1.69 7.20
CA SER A 31 -3.14 -2.84 7.56
C SER A 31 -2.66 -3.58 6.31
N ILE A 32 -1.46 -4.16 6.38
CA ILE A 32 -0.90 -4.96 5.30
C ILE A 32 -1.82 -6.13 4.95
N THR A 33 -2.43 -6.76 5.94
CA THR A 33 -3.34 -7.89 5.73
C THR A 33 -4.53 -7.49 4.85
N ASN A 34 -5.16 -6.35 5.16
CA ASN A 34 -6.27 -5.84 4.36
C ASN A 34 -5.79 -5.44 2.96
N LEU A 35 -4.66 -4.75 2.84
CA LEU A 35 -4.04 -4.43 1.54
C LEU A 35 -3.78 -5.69 0.72
N ALA A 36 -3.25 -6.76 1.33
CA ALA A 36 -2.95 -8.00 0.63
C ALA A 36 -4.22 -8.71 0.14
N ILE A 37 -5.30 -8.70 0.93
CA ILE A 37 -6.60 -9.25 0.52
C ILE A 37 -7.17 -8.42 -0.62
N GLU A 38 -7.21 -7.10 -0.43
CA GLU A 38 -7.74 -6.14 -1.40
C GLU A 38 -6.99 -6.21 -2.73
N CYS A 39 -5.67 -6.37 -2.71
CA CYS A 39 -4.83 -6.48 -3.91
C CYS A 39 -4.76 -7.90 -4.52
N GLY A 40 -5.53 -8.87 -4.02
CA GLY A 40 -5.51 -10.26 -4.51
C GLY A 40 -4.19 -11.00 -4.24
N LEU A 41 -3.38 -10.51 -3.32
CA LEU A 41 -2.07 -11.07 -2.97
C LEU A 41 -2.14 -12.06 -1.81
N ALA A 42 -3.18 -11.98 -0.99
CA ALA A 42 -3.45 -12.97 0.03
C ALA A 42 -3.78 -14.33 -0.59
N THR A 43 -3.34 -15.39 0.06
CA THR A 43 -3.69 -16.78 -0.29
C THR A 43 -4.23 -17.47 0.94
N GLU A 44 -5.39 -18.09 0.82
CA GLU A 44 -5.97 -18.90 1.89
C GLU A 44 -5.72 -20.39 1.59
N SER A 45 -5.19 -21.12 2.57
CA SER A 45 -5.03 -22.57 2.44
C SER A 45 -6.37 -23.29 2.61
N LYS A 46 -6.44 -24.56 2.18
CA LYS A 46 -7.61 -25.42 2.44
C LYS A 46 -7.92 -25.61 3.93
N SER A 47 -6.94 -25.35 4.80
CA SER A 47 -7.06 -25.40 6.25
C SER A 47 -7.45 -24.06 6.89
N GLY A 48 -7.78 -23.04 6.09
CA GLY A 48 -8.18 -21.70 6.56
C GLY A 48 -7.03 -20.78 6.96
N ASN A 49 -5.78 -21.11 6.64
CA ASN A 49 -4.63 -20.27 6.98
C ASN A 49 -4.42 -19.20 5.90
N LEU A 50 -4.51 -17.93 6.29
CA LEU A 50 -4.23 -16.78 5.43
C LEU A 50 -2.72 -16.50 5.37
N SER A 51 -2.15 -16.49 4.16
CA SER A 51 -0.77 -16.07 3.91
C SER A 51 -0.73 -14.80 3.08
N ILE A 52 0.08 -13.83 3.54
CA ILE A 52 0.32 -12.53 2.89
C ILE A 52 1.76 -12.39 2.39
N THR A 53 2.51 -13.49 2.28
CA THR A 53 3.95 -13.48 1.99
C THR A 53 4.31 -12.79 0.67
N ARG A 54 3.40 -12.83 -0.32
CA ARG A 54 3.61 -12.11 -1.59
C ARG A 54 3.63 -10.60 -1.39
N ALA A 55 2.71 -10.08 -0.58
CA ALA A 55 2.63 -8.66 -0.27
C ALA A 55 3.84 -8.20 0.56
N THR A 56 4.19 -8.93 1.63
CA THR A 56 5.31 -8.55 2.49
C THR A 56 6.66 -8.62 1.78
N ARG A 57 6.88 -9.58 0.87
CA ARG A 57 8.10 -9.64 0.04
C ARG A 57 8.19 -8.47 -0.95
N ALA A 58 7.07 -8.05 -1.52
CA ALA A 58 7.05 -6.91 -2.43
C ALA A 58 7.26 -5.58 -1.68
N LEU A 59 6.67 -5.40 -0.49
CA LEU A 59 6.91 -4.25 0.38
C LEU A 59 8.39 -4.14 0.79
N LYS A 60 9.00 -5.25 1.22
CA LYS A 60 10.44 -5.28 1.53
C LYS A 60 11.29 -4.85 0.34
N PHE A 61 10.98 -5.36 -0.85
CA PHE A 61 11.70 -4.97 -2.07
C PHE A 61 11.53 -3.48 -2.41
N MET A 62 10.34 -2.90 -2.22
CA MET A 62 10.14 -1.45 -2.41
C MET A 62 10.88 -0.61 -1.36
N ALA A 63 10.98 -1.11 -0.13
CA ALA A 63 11.76 -0.47 0.93
C ALA A 63 13.28 -0.53 0.65
N GLU A 64 13.78 -1.66 0.13
CA GLU A 64 15.17 -1.81 -0.32
C GLU A 64 15.53 -0.84 -1.45
N LEU A 65 14.56 -0.53 -2.32
CA LEU A 65 14.71 0.49 -3.37
C LEU A 65 14.62 1.92 -2.83
N GLY A 66 14.36 2.11 -1.53
CA GLY A 66 14.22 3.41 -0.90
C GLY A 66 12.95 4.16 -1.29
N LEU A 67 11.94 3.48 -1.84
CA LEU A 67 10.68 4.09 -2.29
C LEU A 67 9.67 4.26 -1.15
N ILE A 68 9.71 3.37 -0.16
CA ILE A 68 8.85 3.43 1.01
C ILE A 68 9.67 3.21 2.27
N THR A 69 9.20 3.75 3.39
CA THR A 69 9.63 3.23 4.69
C THR A 69 8.68 2.12 5.12
N TYR A 70 9.24 1.06 5.67
CA TYR A 70 8.51 -0.14 6.04
C TYR A 70 9.07 -0.64 7.37
N GLN A 71 8.30 -0.45 8.45
CA GLN A 71 8.65 -0.91 9.78
C GLN A 71 7.68 -2.00 10.24
N THR A 72 8.13 -3.26 10.19
CA THR A 72 7.40 -4.38 10.80
C THR A 72 8.10 -4.86 12.05
N GLU A 73 7.38 -4.84 13.16
CA GLU A 73 7.73 -5.59 14.35
C GLU A 73 6.91 -6.89 14.37
N TYR A 74 7.60 -8.01 14.47
CA TYR A 74 6.95 -9.30 14.71
C TYR A 74 6.75 -9.46 16.21
N ASP A 75 5.51 -9.63 16.64
CA ASP A 75 5.17 -9.92 18.04
C ASP A 75 5.01 -11.45 18.21
N PRO A 76 5.95 -12.12 18.91
CA PRO A 76 5.87 -13.56 19.16
C PRO A 76 4.68 -13.97 20.04
N GLN A 77 4.14 -13.06 20.86
CA GLN A 77 3.02 -13.36 21.76
C GLN A 77 1.69 -13.42 21.00
N ILE A 78 1.52 -12.58 19.99
CA ILE A 78 0.31 -12.54 19.14
C ILE A 78 0.49 -13.43 17.89
N GLY A 79 1.72 -13.84 17.58
CA GLY A 79 2.03 -14.66 16.41
C GLY A 79 1.80 -13.92 15.08
N CYS A 80 1.70 -12.59 15.14
CA CYS A 80 1.40 -11.71 14.03
C CYS A 80 2.39 -10.53 14.00
N ASN A 81 2.53 -9.89 12.84
CA ASN A 81 3.23 -8.60 12.78
C ASN A 81 2.31 -7.50 13.32
N ILE A 82 2.87 -6.62 14.17
CA ILE A 82 2.23 -5.39 14.66
C ILE A 82 1.87 -4.50 13.46
N PRO A 83 0.73 -3.76 13.50
CA PRO A 83 0.32 -2.86 12.42
C PRO A 83 1.48 -1.95 12.01
N THR A 84 1.79 -2.04 10.72
CA THR A 84 2.99 -1.50 10.09
C THR A 84 2.73 -0.08 9.62
N ASP A 85 3.59 0.85 10.02
CA ASP A 85 3.62 2.17 9.41
C ASP A 85 4.32 2.08 8.05
N ILE A 86 3.59 2.44 7.00
CA ILE A 86 4.14 2.60 5.64
C ILE A 86 4.06 4.07 5.29
N THR A 87 5.21 4.69 5.03
CA THR A 87 5.31 6.07 4.52
C THR A 87 5.95 6.09 3.15
N PHE A 88 5.62 7.10 2.35
CA PHE A 88 6.25 7.30 1.05
C PHE A 88 7.48 8.17 1.20
N THR A 89 8.54 7.82 0.48
CA THR A 89 9.73 8.66 0.38
C THR A 89 9.62 9.62 -0.80
N PRO A 90 10.35 10.74 -0.78
CA PRO A 90 10.45 11.64 -1.94
C PRO A 90 10.84 10.91 -3.24
N ALA A 91 11.69 9.88 -3.14
CA ALA A 91 12.12 9.08 -4.28
C ALA A 91 10.95 8.39 -5.01
N LEU A 92 9.90 7.98 -4.28
CA LEU A 92 8.69 7.42 -4.89
C LEU A 92 7.93 8.50 -5.67
N PHE A 93 7.77 9.69 -5.10
CA PHE A 93 7.07 10.78 -5.78
C PHE A 93 7.82 11.21 -7.05
N SER A 94 9.15 11.32 -7.00
CA SER A 94 9.97 11.58 -8.18
C SER A 94 9.85 10.46 -9.21
N ALA A 95 9.81 9.19 -8.79
CA ALA A 95 9.63 8.06 -9.70
C ALA A 95 8.25 8.02 -10.39
N LEU A 96 7.24 8.63 -9.76
CA LEU A 96 5.88 8.79 -10.31
C LEU A 96 5.70 10.10 -11.09
N ASP A 97 6.75 10.90 -11.27
CA ASP A 97 6.72 12.25 -11.85
C ASP A 97 5.74 13.20 -11.13
N VAL A 98 5.59 13.01 -9.81
CA VAL A 98 4.77 13.84 -8.94
C VAL A 98 5.64 14.93 -8.32
N SER A 99 5.37 16.19 -8.66
CA SER A 99 6.08 17.33 -8.06
C SER A 99 5.79 17.47 -6.57
N ASP A 100 6.77 17.92 -5.79
CA ASP A 100 6.61 18.19 -4.35
C ASP A 100 5.50 19.21 -4.07
N VAL A 101 5.33 20.17 -5.00
CA VAL A 101 4.25 21.18 -4.93
C VAL A 101 2.86 20.51 -5.02
N ALA A 102 2.71 19.47 -5.84
CA ALA A 102 1.46 18.73 -5.92
C ALA A 102 1.18 17.93 -4.63
N VAL A 103 2.21 17.37 -4.00
CA VAL A 103 2.08 16.69 -2.70
C VAL A 103 1.65 17.69 -1.63
N MET A 104 2.31 18.85 -1.53
CA MET A 104 1.94 19.92 -0.59
C MET A 104 0.54 20.50 -0.87
N ALA A 105 0.16 20.68 -2.14
CA ALA A 105 -1.17 21.14 -2.50
C ALA A 105 -2.25 20.12 -2.13
N SER A 106 -1.98 18.82 -2.29
CA SER A 106 -2.92 17.76 -1.89
C SER A 106 -3.18 17.76 -0.38
N ALA A 107 -2.14 17.99 0.43
CA ALA A 107 -2.29 18.21 1.87
C ALA A 107 -3.18 19.43 2.17
N ALA A 108 -2.99 20.55 1.47
CA ALA A 108 -3.82 21.75 1.65
C ALA A 108 -5.28 21.60 1.19
N VAL A 109 -5.56 20.71 0.23
CA VAL A 109 -6.92 20.47 -0.30
C VAL A 109 -7.72 19.50 0.59
N VAL A 110 -7.06 18.56 1.28
CA VAL A 110 -7.73 17.56 2.14
C VAL A 110 -8.48 18.22 3.31
N SER A 111 -8.05 19.39 3.78
CA SER A 111 -8.79 20.21 4.77
C SER A 111 -10.21 20.63 4.33
N ASN A 112 -10.60 20.43 3.06
CA ASN A 112 -11.92 20.78 2.52
C ASN A 112 -12.84 19.57 2.17
N GLY A 113 -12.62 18.40 2.79
CA GLY A 113 -13.71 17.44 3.11
C GLY A 113 -14.41 16.63 2.00
N LYS A 114 -13.94 16.61 0.74
CA LYS A 114 -14.69 15.99 -0.39
C LYS A 114 -14.17 14.64 -0.94
N ILE A 115 -13.30 13.91 -0.24
CA ILE A 115 -12.53 12.81 -0.87
C ILE A 115 -13.21 11.42 -0.74
N SER A 116 -14.08 11.18 0.25
CA SER A 116 -14.58 9.83 0.58
C SER A 116 -15.48 9.19 -0.48
N SER A 117 -16.38 9.96 -1.13
CA SER A 117 -17.34 9.43 -2.13
C SER A 117 -16.68 9.05 -3.47
N ALA A 118 -15.57 9.70 -3.84
CA ALA A 118 -14.83 9.40 -5.07
C ALA A 118 -14.01 8.11 -4.92
N LYS A 119 -13.38 7.91 -3.76
CA LYS A 119 -12.61 6.69 -3.43
C LYS A 119 -13.48 5.42 -3.54
N SER A 120 -14.71 5.45 -3.02
CA SER A 120 -15.63 4.28 -3.05
C SER A 120 -16.00 3.81 -4.46
N ARG A 121 -16.28 4.74 -5.40
CA ARG A 121 -16.63 4.40 -6.79
C ARG A 121 -15.45 3.83 -7.58
N ILE A 122 -14.27 4.43 -7.42
CA ILE A 122 -13.03 3.96 -8.07
C ILE A 122 -12.69 2.55 -7.55
N TRP A 123 -12.81 2.34 -6.24
CA TRP A 123 -12.55 1.05 -5.60
C TRP A 123 -13.48 -0.07 -6.07
N SER A 124 -14.78 0.25 -6.18
CA SER A 124 -15.77 -0.71 -6.67
C SER A 124 -15.44 -1.13 -8.09
N ARG A 125 -15.07 -0.20 -8.96
CA ARG A 125 -14.66 -0.51 -10.34
C ARG A 125 -13.35 -1.31 -10.39
N TRP A 126 -12.39 -1.00 -9.53
CA TRP A 126 -11.10 -1.69 -9.47
C TRP A 126 -11.22 -3.16 -9.04
N ARG A 127 -12.11 -3.47 -8.08
CA ARG A 127 -12.45 -4.85 -7.69
C ARG A 127 -12.96 -5.71 -8.85
N TRP A 128 -13.55 -5.11 -9.89
CA TRP A 128 -14.04 -5.82 -11.07
C TRP A 128 -13.04 -5.89 -12.23
N THR A 129 -11.91 -5.18 -12.15
CA THR A 129 -10.91 -5.12 -13.23
C THR A 129 -9.63 -5.92 -12.94
N ASN A 130 -9.45 -6.40 -11.71
CA ASN A 130 -8.36 -7.28 -11.26
C ASN A 130 -8.92 -8.58 -10.69
#